data_AF-A0A2A2YC05-F1
#
_entry.id   AF-A0A2A2YC05-F1
#
_cell.length_a   1.000
_cell.length_b   1.000
_cell.length_c   1.000
_cell.angle_alpha   90.00
_cell.angle_beta   90.00
_cell.angle_gamma   90.00
#
_symmetry.space_group_name_H-M   'P 1'
#
loop_
_entity.id
_entity.type
_entity.pdbx_description
1 polymer ?
#
loop_
_entity_poly.entity_id
_entity_poly.type
_entity_poly.pdbx_seq_one_letter_code
_entity_poly.pdbx_strand_id
1 'polypeptide(L)'
;MARTTTLYRDIRAQLLRARDPVSATELASLLRVNRTTSVRALPELGDELLTMGATRSTRFLLRSIVRNLGNRWPIYRIDEAGQASQWAYTFWLRGCDDLRITADFRTQAEMARGVIHRLRDRI
;
A
#
# COMPACT_ATOMS: atom_id res chain seq x y z
N MET A 1 30.91 -1.78 -10.64
CA MET A 1 29.72 -2.55 -10.20
C MET A 1 28.57 -1.67 -9.68
N ALA A 2 28.82 -0.57 -8.95
CA ALA A 2 27.74 0.29 -8.39
C ALA A 2 26.76 0.87 -9.43
N ARG A 3 27.25 1.30 -10.60
CA ARG A 3 26.42 1.91 -11.66
C ARG A 3 25.32 0.98 -12.21
N THR A 4 25.58 -0.33 -12.25
CA THR A 4 24.62 -1.33 -12.73
C THR A 4 23.47 -1.54 -11.73
N THR A 5 23.78 -1.55 -10.43
CA THR A 5 22.78 -1.66 -9.36
C THR A 5 21.87 -0.43 -9.32
N THR A 6 22.43 0.78 -9.45
CA THR A 6 21.66 2.02 -9.52
C THR A 6 20.73 2.05 -10.72
N LEU A 7 21.22 1.71 -11.92
CA LEU A 7 20.40 1.65 -13.12
C LEU A 7 19.25 0.64 -12.98
N TYR A 8 19.52 -0.51 -12.38
CA TYR A 8 18.51 -1.54 -12.16
C TYR A 8 17.42 -1.11 -11.15
N ARG A 9 17.81 -0.36 -10.11
CA ARG A 9 16.87 0.28 -9.17
C ARG A 9 15.98 1.29 -9.89
N ASP A 10 16.56 2.13 -10.74
CA ASP A 10 15.84 3.21 -11.42
C ASP A 10 14.83 2.66 -12.44
N ILE A 11 15.23 1.67 -13.24
CA ILE A 11 14.33 0.99 -14.20
C ILE A 11 13.15 0.34 -13.47
N ARG A 12 13.41 -0.33 -12.33
CA ARG A 12 12.36 -0.93 -11.50
C ARG A 12 11.39 0.14 -10.98
N ALA A 13 11.92 1.24 -10.45
CA ALA A 13 11.11 2.34 -9.94
C ALA A 13 10.24 2.96 -11.05
N GLN A 14 10.80 3.14 -12.24
CA GLN A 14 10.04 3.66 -13.39
C GLN A 14 8.90 2.72 -13.79
N LEU A 15 9.15 1.41 -13.84
CA LEU A 15 8.11 0.42 -14.14
C LEU A 15 6.98 0.41 -13.11
N LEU A 16 7.31 0.53 -11.82
CA LEU A 16 6.33 0.58 -10.74
C LEU A 16 5.52 1.88 -10.70
N ARG A 17 6.05 2.99 -11.23
CA ARG A 17 5.32 4.27 -11.34
C ARG A 17 4.38 4.31 -12.54
N ALA A 18 4.74 3.63 -13.63
CA ALA A 18 3.99 3.69 -14.88
C ALA A 18 2.81 2.70 -14.95
N ARG A 19 2.54 1.94 -13.88
CA ARG A 19 1.59 0.82 -13.90
C ARG A 19 0.74 0.76 -12.63
N ASP A 20 -0.39 0.10 -12.77
CA ASP A 20 -1.19 -0.42 -11.66
C ASP A 20 -0.39 -1.45 -10.83
N PRO A 21 -0.87 -1.82 -9.61
CA PRO A 21 -0.15 -2.73 -8.72
C PRO A 21 0.25 -4.05 -9.41
N VAL A 22 1.55 -4.36 -9.41
CA VAL A 22 2.13 -5.52 -10.10
C VAL A 22 2.50 -6.65 -9.15
N SER A 23 2.32 -7.89 -9.56
CA SER A 23 2.79 -9.07 -8.81
C SER A 23 4.30 -9.27 -8.94
N ALA A 24 4.86 -10.10 -8.06
CA ALA A 24 6.24 -10.57 -8.17
C ALA A 24 6.54 -11.24 -9.52
N THR A 25 5.59 -12.00 -10.06
CA THR A 25 5.74 -12.72 -11.33
C THR A 25 5.75 -11.77 -12.52
N GLU A 26 4.80 -10.83 -12.56
CA GLU A 26 4.77 -9.80 -13.62
C GLU A 26 6.02 -8.93 -13.59
N LEU A 27 6.45 -8.48 -12.40
CA LEU A 27 7.65 -7.67 -12.25
C LEU A 27 8.90 -8.40 -12.75
N ALA A 28 9.03 -9.69 -12.42
CA ALA A 28 10.14 -10.51 -12.87
C ALA A 28 10.17 -10.69 -14.39
N SER A 29 9.00 -10.95 -14.99
CA SER A 29 8.86 -11.05 -16.44
C SER A 29 9.22 -9.74 -17.16
N LEU A 30 8.80 -8.59 -16.61
CA LEU A 30 9.11 -7.27 -17.17
C LEU A 30 10.60 -6.94 -17.10
N LEU A 31 11.23 -7.26 -15.98
CA LEU A 31 12.66 -7.04 -15.76
C LEU A 31 13.53 -8.13 -16.38
N ARG A 32 12.94 -9.20 -16.93
CA ARG A 32 13.62 -10.39 -17.47
C ARG A 32 14.61 -11.01 -16.48
N VAL A 33 14.22 -11.09 -15.21
CA VAL A 33 15.02 -11.73 -14.16
C VAL A 33 14.19 -12.81 -13.46
N ASN A 34 14.83 -13.60 -12.60
CA ASN A 34 14.11 -14.52 -11.73
C ASN A 34 13.25 -13.74 -10.70
N ARG A 35 12.09 -14.30 -10.36
CA ARG A 35 11.20 -13.83 -9.28
C ARG A 35 11.93 -13.56 -7.97
N THR A 36 12.80 -14.47 -7.53
CA THR A 36 13.56 -14.33 -6.27
C THR A 36 14.47 -13.11 -6.31
N THR A 37 15.14 -12.87 -7.44
CA THR A 37 16.00 -11.70 -7.65
C THR A 37 15.19 -10.40 -7.61
N SER A 38 14.04 -10.36 -8.29
CA SER A 38 13.15 -9.19 -8.29
C SER A 38 12.70 -8.83 -6.89
N VAL A 39 12.21 -9.81 -6.13
CA VAL A 39 11.65 -9.58 -4.79
C VAL A 39 12.73 -9.18 -3.79
N ARG A 40 13.92 -9.80 -3.85
CA ARG A 40 15.04 -9.46 -2.95
C ARG A 40 15.52 -8.02 -3.08
N ALA A 41 15.34 -7.42 -4.26
CA ALA A 41 15.78 -6.08 -4.52
C ALA A 41 14.70 -5.02 -4.21
N LEU A 42 13.42 -5.40 -4.06
CA LEU A 42 12.34 -4.47 -3.72
C LEU A 42 12.60 -3.61 -2.46
N PRO A 43 13.17 -4.14 -1.35
CA PRO A 43 13.47 -3.34 -0.17
C PRO A 43 14.39 -2.12 -0.41
N GLU A 44 15.18 -2.11 -1.49
CA GLU A 44 16.03 -0.96 -1.87
C GLU A 44 15.23 0.31 -2.24
N LEU A 45 13.92 0.16 -2.47
CA LEU A 45 12.99 1.26 -2.74
C LEU A 45 12.47 1.92 -1.46
N GLY A 46 12.71 1.32 -0.28
CA GLY A 46 12.38 1.89 1.02
C GLY A 46 10.91 2.26 1.18
N ASP A 47 10.65 3.42 1.78
CA ASP A 47 9.31 3.90 2.14
C ASP A 47 8.40 4.23 0.94
N GLU A 48 8.98 4.38 -0.26
CA GLU A 48 8.21 4.57 -1.48
C GLU A 48 7.49 3.29 -1.91
N LEU A 49 7.99 2.12 -1.50
CA LEU A 49 7.37 0.84 -1.83
C LEU A 49 6.11 0.61 -0.97
N LEU A 50 4.97 0.43 -1.63
CA LEU A 50 3.76 -0.09 -0.99
C LEU A 50 3.55 -1.54 -1.45
N THR A 51 3.40 -2.42 -0.47
CA THR A 51 3.02 -3.82 -0.65
C THR A 51 1.57 -4.00 -0.21
N MET A 52 0.74 -4.61 -1.04
CA MET A 52 -0.68 -4.84 -0.78
C MET A 52 -1.05 -6.30 -1.00
N GLY A 53 -2.04 -6.79 -0.27
CA GLY A 53 -2.47 -8.19 -0.34
C GLY A 53 -1.56 -9.14 0.46
N ALA A 54 -1.81 -10.44 0.33
CA ALA A 54 -1.10 -11.47 1.08
C ALA A 54 -0.88 -12.73 0.23
N THR A 55 0.21 -13.46 0.52
CA THR A 55 0.55 -14.71 -0.17
C THR A 55 0.55 -14.53 -1.70
N ARG A 56 -0.39 -15.15 -2.42
CA ARG A 56 -0.49 -15.10 -3.89
C ARG A 56 -1.12 -13.82 -4.44
N SER A 57 -1.83 -13.06 -3.61
CA SER A 57 -2.43 -11.78 -4.01
C SER A 57 -1.51 -10.59 -3.74
N THR A 58 -0.27 -10.85 -3.32
CA THR A 58 0.71 -9.79 -3.06
C THR A 58 1.01 -8.99 -4.33
N ARG A 59 0.79 -7.67 -4.25
CA ARG A 59 1.09 -6.69 -5.30
C ARG A 59 2.00 -5.60 -4.76
N PHE A 60 2.81 -5.05 -5.64
CA PHE A 60 3.79 -4.00 -5.37
C PHE A 60 3.48 -2.78 -6.23
N LEU A 61 3.67 -1.61 -5.64
CA LEU A 61 3.57 -0.33 -6.33
C LEU A 61 4.49 0.69 -5.66
N LEU A 62 4.76 1.79 -6.35
CA LEU A 62 5.40 2.94 -5.73
C LEU A 62 4.37 4.00 -5.35
N ARG A 63 4.53 4.57 -4.16
CA ARG A 63 3.75 5.74 -3.71
C ARG A 63 4.06 6.92 -4.64
N SER A 64 3.02 7.55 -5.15
CA SER A 64 3.17 8.82 -5.85
C SER A 64 3.53 9.91 -4.86
N ILE A 65 4.57 10.68 -5.17
CA ILE A 65 4.87 11.92 -4.46
C ILE A 65 4.10 13.02 -5.19
N VAL A 66 3.09 13.58 -4.54
CA VAL A 66 2.45 14.80 -5.04
C VAL A 66 3.05 15.99 -4.31
N ARG A 67 3.43 17.01 -5.09
CA ARG A 67 4.20 18.16 -4.62
C ARG A 67 3.48 18.82 -3.44
N ASN A 68 4.23 19.16 -2.38
CA ASN A 68 3.79 19.82 -1.14
C ASN A 68 2.94 19.03 -0.14
N LEU A 69 2.56 17.78 -0.42
CA LEU A 69 1.83 16.93 0.55
C LEU A 69 2.50 15.55 0.73
N GLY A 70 3.61 15.29 0.03
CA GLY A 70 4.49 14.15 0.29
C GLY A 70 4.00 12.83 -0.32
N ASN A 71 4.21 11.71 0.39
CA ASN A 71 3.86 10.35 -0.07
C ASN A 71 2.78 9.68 0.81
N ARG A 72 2.24 10.40 1.79
CA ARG A 72 1.18 9.96 2.69
C ARG A 72 0.04 10.97 2.67
N TRP A 73 -1.08 10.54 2.14
CA TRP A 73 -2.25 11.37 1.88
C TRP A 73 -3.42 10.76 2.64
N PRO A 74 -3.76 11.28 3.83
CA PRO A 74 -4.94 10.80 4.52
C PRO A 74 -6.17 11.16 3.68
N ILE A 75 -7.00 10.16 3.38
CA ILE A 75 -8.30 10.42 2.78
C ILE A 75 -9.21 10.92 3.90
N TYR A 76 -9.87 12.06 3.70
CA TYR A 76 -10.85 12.61 4.61
C TYR A 76 -12.25 12.52 3.98
N ARG A 77 -13.25 12.15 4.79
CA ARG A 77 -14.66 12.40 4.50
C ARG A 77 -15.01 13.78 4.99
N ILE A 78 -15.71 14.53 4.15
CA ILE A 78 -16.39 15.75 4.58
C ILE A 78 -17.85 15.35 4.79
N ASP A 79 -18.41 15.63 5.98
CA ASP A 79 -19.83 15.39 6.24
C ASP A 79 -20.73 16.53 5.70
N GLU A 80 -22.04 16.38 5.87
CA GLU A 80 -23.04 17.35 5.40
C GLU A 80 -22.90 18.74 6.08
N ALA A 81 -22.24 18.79 7.25
CA ALA A 81 -21.92 20.02 7.98
C ALA A 81 -20.53 20.58 7.62
N GLY A 82 -19.81 19.98 6.67
CA GLY A 82 -18.48 20.42 6.24
C GLY A 82 -17.34 19.97 7.12
N GLN A 83 -17.57 19.07 8.09
CA GLN A 83 -16.52 18.60 9.00
C GLN A 83 -15.72 17.46 8.39
N ALA A 84 -14.39 17.62 8.40
CA ALA A 84 -13.45 16.62 7.91
C ALA A 84 -13.19 15.55 8.98
N SER A 85 -13.36 14.28 8.61
CA SER A 85 -12.99 13.12 9.43
C SER A 85 -12.20 12.12 8.60
N GLN A 86 -11.19 11.48 9.16
CA GLN A 86 -10.34 10.56 8.38
C GLN A 86 -11.16 9.35 7.89
N TRP A 87 -11.17 9.13 6.58
CA TRP A 87 -12.04 8.15 5.90
C TRP A 87 -11.71 6.70 6.27
N ALA A 88 -10.44 6.41 6.58
CA ALA A 88 -10.03 5.10 7.08
C ALA A 88 -10.80 4.73 8.37
N TYR A 89 -11.01 5.68 9.27
CA TYR A 89 -11.73 5.46 10.52
C TYR A 89 -13.21 5.13 10.28
N THR A 90 -13.86 5.83 9.34
CA THR A 90 -15.26 5.59 8.99
C THR A 90 -15.48 4.34 8.14
N PHE A 91 -14.55 3.99 7.25
CA PHE A 91 -14.57 2.71 6.51
C PHE A 91 -14.51 1.52 7.46
N TRP A 92 -13.60 1.56 8.45
CA TRP A 92 -13.47 0.51 9.45
C TRP A 92 -14.74 0.34 10.30
N LEU A 93 -15.35 1.44 10.76
CA LEU A 93 -16.59 1.38 11.52
C LEU A 93 -17.77 0.80 10.71
N ARG A 94 -17.89 1.16 9.43
CA ARG A 94 -18.94 0.60 8.55
C ARG A 94 -18.69 -0.86 8.19
N GLY A 95 -17.43 -1.25 8.02
CA GLY A 95 -17.04 -2.63 7.73
C GLY A 95 -17.35 -3.62 8.87
N CYS A 96 -17.35 -3.14 10.11
CA CYS A 96 -17.75 -3.94 11.26
C CYS A 96 -19.27 -4.17 11.31
N ASP A 97 -20.07 -3.20 10.88
CA ASP A 97 -21.53 -3.23 11.00
C ASP A 97 -22.27 -3.71 9.73
N ASP A 98 -21.58 -3.93 8.61
CA ASP A 98 -22.19 -4.43 7.37
C ASP A 98 -22.36 -5.96 7.39
N LEU A 99 -23.62 -6.41 7.38
CA LEU A 99 -23.99 -7.83 7.40
C LEU A 99 -23.55 -8.62 6.17
N ARG A 100 -23.15 -7.95 5.07
CA ARG A 100 -22.67 -8.58 3.84
C ARG A 100 -21.19 -8.94 3.89
N ILE A 101 -20.48 -8.48 4.91
CA ILE A 101 -19.06 -8.78 5.13
C ILE A 101 -18.97 -10.09 5.93
N THR A 102 -18.08 -10.98 5.50
CA THR A 102 -17.91 -12.31 6.11
C THR A 102 -17.59 -12.19 7.60
N ALA A 103 -18.13 -13.12 8.40
CA ALA A 103 -17.94 -13.14 9.85
C ALA A 103 -16.45 -13.12 10.25
N ASP A 104 -15.58 -13.79 9.48
CA ASP A 104 -14.13 -13.78 9.69
C ASP A 104 -13.51 -12.39 9.53
N PHE A 105 -13.97 -11.60 8.56
CA PHE A 105 -13.50 -10.24 8.38
C PHE A 105 -13.96 -9.33 9.52
N ARG A 106 -15.20 -9.49 10.02
CA ARG A 106 -15.69 -8.76 11.20
C ARG A 106 -14.85 -9.06 12.44
N THR A 107 -14.52 -10.33 12.67
CA THR A 107 -13.63 -10.76 13.75
C THR A 107 -12.23 -10.13 13.62
N GLN A 108 -11.65 -10.13 12.41
CA GLN A 108 -10.36 -9.47 12.20
C GLN A 108 -10.43 -7.94 12.34
N ALA A 109 -11.55 -7.32 11.95
CA ALA A 109 -11.77 -5.90 12.09
C ALA A 109 -11.92 -5.46 13.55
N GLU A 110 -12.63 -6.25 14.37
CA GLU A 110 -12.72 -6.03 15.82
C GLU A 110 -11.35 -6.16 16.49
N MET A 111 -10.56 -7.19 16.14
CA MET A 111 -9.20 -7.35 16.66
C MET A 111 -8.28 -6.18 16.28
N ALA A 112 -8.46 -5.60 15.08
CA ALA A 112 -7.68 -4.47 14.59
C ALA A 112 -8.10 -3.12 15.20
N ARG A 113 -9.31 -3.02 15.77
CA ARG A 113 -9.88 -1.76 16.30
C ARG A 113 -8.94 -1.06 17.30
N GLY A 114 -8.39 -1.80 18.25
CA GLY A 114 -7.45 -1.26 19.24
C GLY A 114 -6.10 -0.83 18.65
N VAL A 115 -5.68 -1.41 17.52
CA VAL A 115 -4.48 -0.96 16.79
C VAL A 115 -4.77 0.34 16.06
N ILE A 116 -5.93 0.44 15.41
CA ILE A 116 -6.36 1.63 14.67
C ILE A 116 -6.52 2.84 15.59
N HIS A 117 -7.11 2.67 16.78
CA HIS A 117 -7.19 3.73 17.79
C HIS A 117 -5.80 4.24 18.22
N ARG A 118 -4.87 3.33 18.51
CA ARG A 118 -3.49 3.71 18.87
C ARG A 118 -2.73 4.41 17.74
N LEU A 119 -3.05 4.10 16.49
CA LEU A 119 -2.45 4.77 15.33
C LEU A 119 -3.05 6.16 15.11
N ARG A 120 -4.33 6.38 15.45
CA ARG A 120 -4.97 7.70 15.42
C ARG A 120 -4.36 8.64 16.45
N ASP A 121 -4.13 8.16 17.67
CA ASP A 121 -3.66 8.99 18.80
C ASP A 121 -2.16 9.35 18.72
N ARG A 122 -1.45 8.85 17.70
CA ARG A 122 -0.02 9.08 17.44
C ARG A 122 0.27 10.08 16.32
N ILE A 123 -0.78 10.63 15.70
CA ILE A 123 -0.72 11.66 14.65
C ILE A 123 -1.13 12.99 15.28
#